data_AF-A0A661B9C9-F1
#
_entry.id   AF-A0A661B9C9-F1
#
_cell.length_a   1.000
_cell.length_b   1.000
_cell.length_c   1.000
_cell.angle_alpha   90.00
_cell.angle_beta   90.00
_cell.angle_gamma   90.00
#
_symmetry.space_group_name_H-M   'P 1'
#
loop_
_entity.id
_entity.type
_entity.pdbx_description
1 polymer ?
#
loop_
_entity_poly.entity_id
_entity_poly.type
_entity_poly.pdbx_seq_one_letter_code
_entity_poly.pdbx_strand_id
1 'polypeptide(L)' 'MKYYPEIKSKLFIAHVRYGNSGSITYMNTHPFSRELNGKDYTFAHNGTLSSFENLSTGRFQPVGETDSENVYCHIFYRI' A
#
# COMPACT_ATOMS: atom_id res chain seq x y z
N MET A 1 -9.24 29.14 9.09
CA MET A 1 -8.49 27.90 9.42
C MET A 1 -9.50 26.77 9.61
N LYS A 2 -9.37 25.65 8.90
CA LYS A 2 -10.22 24.47 9.13
C LYS A 2 -9.73 23.77 10.41
N TYR A 3 -10.64 23.50 11.33
CA TYR A 3 -10.36 22.70 12.53
C TYR A 3 -10.24 21.23 12.10
N TYR A 4 -9.03 20.69 12.17
CA TYR A 4 -8.80 19.26 12.06
C TYR A 4 -8.72 18.73 13.50
N PRO A 5 -9.67 17.87 13.93
CA PRO A 5 -9.59 17.28 15.25
C PRO A 5 -8.25 16.54 15.41
N GLU A 6 -7.68 16.56 16.61
CA GLU A 6 -6.41 15.90 16.90
C GLU A 6 -6.50 14.41 16.56
N ILE A 7 -5.73 13.96 15.57
CA ILE A 7 -5.58 12.53 15.29
C ILE A 7 -4.54 11.98 16.28
N LYS A 8 -4.94 11.02 17.10
CA LYS A 8 -4.08 10.38 18.11
C LYS A 8 -3.97 8.89 17.83
N SER A 9 -2.74 8.39 17.77
CA SER A 9 -2.42 6.98 17.61
C SER A 9 -1.07 6.67 18.26
N LYS A 10 -0.87 5.41 18.63
CA LYS A 10 0.45 4.90 19.06
C LYS A 10 1.42 4.72 17.88
N LEU A 11 0.88 4.60 16.66
CA LEU A 11 1.63 4.40 15.43
C LEU A 11 0.99 5.18 14.29
N PHE A 12 1.82 5.88 13.53
CA PHE A 12 1.43 6.56 12.30
C PHE A 12 2.33 6.10 11.17
N ILE A 13 1.72 5.82 10.02
CA ILE A 13 2.42 5.59 8.75
C ILE A 13 1.85 6.58 7.75
N ALA A 14 2.70 7.43 7.18
CA ALA A 14 2.34 8.40 6.17
C ALA A 14 3.35 8.33 5.02
N HIS A 15 2.89 8.61 3.81
CA HIS A 15 3.73 8.56 2.62
C HIS A 15 3.35 9.68 1.65
N VAL A 16 4.35 10.46 1.22
CA VAL A 16 4.19 11.43 0.15
C VAL A 16 4.69 10.79 -1.13
N ARG A 17 3.79 10.56 -2.07
CA ARG A 17 4.10 9.88 -3.34
C ARG A 17 4.45 10.90 -4.42
N TYR A 18 5.56 10.66 -5.10
CA TYR A 18 5.81 11.19 -6.44
C TYR A 18 5.35 10.14 -7.46
N GLY A 19 4.43 10.49 -8.35
CA GLY A 19 3.71 9.55 -9.21
C GLY A 19 4.49 9.03 -10.42
N ASN A 20 5.62 8.35 -10.19
CA ASN A 20 6.46 7.78 -11.27
C ASN A 20 5.91 6.48 -11.88
N SER A 21 5.10 5.73 -11.13
CA SER A 21 4.57 4.42 -11.53
C SER A 21 3.07 4.38 -11.27
N GLY A 22 2.27 4.05 -12.30
CA GLY A 22 0.81 4.08 -12.26
C GLY A 22 0.20 5.48 -12.31
N SER A 23 -1.08 5.56 -12.64
CA SER A 23 -1.84 6.82 -12.71
C SER A 23 -1.87 7.61 -11.38
N ILE A 24 -2.12 8.92 -11.44
CA ILE A 24 -2.34 9.76 -10.25
C ILE A 24 -3.77 9.52 -9.76
N THR A 25 -3.94 8.45 -8.99
CA THR A 25 -5.24 8.00 -8.47
C THR A 25 -5.13 7.59 -7.02
N TYR A 26 -6.28 7.55 -6.33
CA TYR A 26 -6.36 7.15 -4.93
C TYR A 26 -5.88 5.70 -4.72
N MET A 27 -6.25 4.79 -5.61
CA MET A 27 -5.82 3.38 -5.54
C MET A 27 -4.30 3.20 -5.65
N ASN A 28 -3.57 4.16 -6.24
CA ASN A 28 -2.11 4.13 -6.34
C ASN A 28 -1.42 4.89 -5.20
N THR A 29 -2.16 5.27 -4.14
CA THR A 29 -1.64 6.10 -3.05
C THR A 29 -1.40 5.27 -1.79
N HIS A 30 -0.16 5.31 -1.30
CA HIS A 30 0.22 4.72 -0.03
C HIS A 30 -0.40 5.46 1.18
N PRO A 31 -0.53 4.79 2.34
CA PRO A 31 -0.20 3.38 2.57
C PRO A 31 -1.30 2.42 2.08
N PHE A 32 -0.92 1.20 1.69
CA PHE A 32 -1.86 0.13 1.40
C PHE A 32 -2.25 -0.58 2.70
N SER A 33 -3.53 -0.93 2.87
CA SER A 33 -4.01 -1.63 4.06
C SER A 33 -5.00 -2.73 3.73
N ARG A 34 -4.87 -3.89 4.38
CA ARG A 34 -5.76 -5.05 4.29
C ARG A 34 -5.84 -5.76 5.64
N GLU A 35 -6.97 -6.40 5.88
CA GLU A 35 -7.23 -7.23 7.05
C GLU A 35 -6.92 -8.70 6.75
N LEU A 36 -6.29 -9.40 7.70
CA LEU A 36 -6.13 -10.85 7.70
C LEU A 36 -6.19 -11.40 9.13
N ASN A 37 -7.09 -12.37 9.34
CA ASN A 37 -7.29 -13.06 10.63
C ASN A 37 -7.53 -12.11 11.82
N GLY A 38 -8.34 -11.07 11.60
CA GLY A 38 -8.71 -10.06 12.58
C GLY A 38 -7.64 -9.02 12.86
N LYS A 39 -6.63 -8.88 11.98
CA LYS A 39 -5.54 -7.90 12.12
C LYS A 39 -5.39 -7.05 10.86
N ASP A 40 -5.27 -5.75 11.06
CA ASP A 40 -4.94 -4.80 10.00
C ASP A 40 -3.43 -4.78 9.74
N TYR A 41 -3.06 -4.90 8.47
CA TYR A 41 -1.68 -4.78 8.00
C TYR A 41 -1.58 -3.57 7.10
N THR A 42 -0.77 -2.59 7.50
CA THR A 42 -0.50 -1.37 6.73
C THR A 42 0.91 -1.40 6.17
N PHE A 43 1.06 -1.06 4.89
CA PHE A 43 2.32 -1.13 4.14
C PHE A 43 2.60 0.16 3.37
N ALA A 44 3.85 0.63 3.45
CA ALA A 44 4.37 1.73 2.65
C ALA A 44 5.75 1.36 2.08
N HIS A 45 5.96 1.60 0.80
CA HIS A 45 7.22 1.34 0.10
C HIS A 45 7.69 2.60 -0.62
N ASN A 46 8.99 2.90 -0.51
CA ASN A 46 9.65 3.99 -1.24
C ASN A 46 10.79 3.40 -2.08
N GLY A 47 10.61 3.46 -3.40
CA GLY A 47 11.54 2.88 -4.37
C GLY A 47 10.78 2.49 -5.63
N THR A 48 11.50 1.87 -6.55
CA THR A 48 10.92 1.26 -7.75
C THR A 48 11.44 -0.16 -7.85
N LEU A 49 10.52 -1.10 -8.02
CA LEU A 49 10.81 -2.52 -8.18
C LEU A 49 10.61 -2.91 -9.64
N SER A 50 11.56 -3.65 -10.19
CA SER A 50 11.45 -4.27 -11.51
C SER A 50 10.99 -5.73 -11.37
N SER A 51 10.40 -6.27 -12.44
CA SER A 51 10.02 -7.69 -12.53
C SER A 51 9.00 -8.16 -11.46
N PHE A 52 8.22 -7.24 -10.88
CA PHE A 52 7.20 -7.55 -9.87
C PHE A 52 5.99 -8.31 -10.43
N GLU A 53 5.76 -8.23 -11.73
CA GLU A 53 4.62 -8.86 -12.44
C GLU A 53 4.62 -10.39 -12.35
N ASN A 54 5.80 -10.98 -12.12
CA ASN A 54 5.97 -12.44 -11.99
C ASN A 54 5.75 -12.95 -10.55
N LEU A 55 5.48 -12.06 -9.59
CA LEU A 55 5.26 -12.45 -8.21
C LEU A 55 3.88 -13.05 -8.03
N SER A 56 3.81 -14.25 -7.45
CA SER A 56 2.51 -14.84 -7.10
C SER A 56 1.89 -14.08 -5.92
N THR A 57 0.70 -13.54 -6.11
CA THR A 57 -0.07 -12.85 -5.07
C THR A 57 -1.16 -13.73 -4.45
N GLY A 58 -1.23 -15.01 -4.85
CA GLY A 58 -2.23 -15.96 -4.38
C GLY A 58 -3.66 -15.45 -4.58
N ARG A 59 -4.43 -15.38 -3.48
CA ARG A 59 -5.81 -14.86 -3.49
C ARG A 59 -5.91 -13.34 -3.43
N PHE A 60 -4.81 -12.64 -3.21
CA PHE A 60 -4.79 -11.19 -3.09
C PHE A 60 -4.53 -10.58 -4.46
N GLN A 61 -5.34 -9.60 -4.84
CA GLN A 61 -5.20 -8.89 -6.10
C GLN A 61 -5.00 -7.40 -5.81
N PRO A 62 -3.99 -6.76 -6.43
CA PRO A 62 -3.83 -5.31 -6.33
C PRO A 62 -5.07 -4.62 -6.91
N VAL A 63 -5.47 -3.50 -6.31
CA VAL A 63 -6.57 -2.65 -6.81
C VAL A 63 -6.04 -1.63 -7.81
N GLY A 64 -4.86 -1.08 -7.56
CA GLY A 64 -4.14 -0.17 -8.43
C GLY A 64 -3.11 -0.87 -9.30
N GLU A 65 -2.19 -0.06 -9.82
CA GLU A 65 -1.26 -0.41 -10.90
C GLU A 65 0.19 -0.40 -10.43
N THR A 66 0.43 0.00 -9.18
CA THR A 66 1.80 0.20 -8.68
C THR A 66 2.51 -1.12 -8.42
N ASP A 67 3.83 -1.10 -8.66
CA ASP A 67 4.77 -2.12 -8.23
C ASP A 67 4.67 -2.36 -6.72
N SER A 68 4.54 -1.29 -5.93
CA SER A 68 4.37 -1.37 -4.49
C SER A 68 3.16 -2.18 -4.05
N GLU A 69 1.99 -2.02 -4.68
CA GLU A 69 0.80 -2.79 -4.28
C GLU A 69 0.91 -4.26 -4.69
N ASN A 70 1.51 -4.54 -5.85
CA ASN A 70 1.77 -5.91 -6.29
C ASN A 70 2.66 -6.65 -5.27
N VAL A 71 3.74 -6.01 -4.84
CA VAL A 71 4.67 -6.57 -3.85
C VAL A 71 4.01 -6.67 -2.48
N TYR A 72 3.17 -5.70 -2.10
CA TYR A 72 2.37 -5.80 -0.89
C TYR A 72 1.48 -7.06 -0.93
N CYS A 73 0.75 -7.30 -2.03
CA CYS A 73 -0.08 -8.50 -2.17
C CYS A 73 0.76 -9.79 -2.14
N HIS A 74 1.95 -9.80 -2.73
CA HIS A 74 2.88 -10.93 -2.67
C HIS A 74 3.36 -11.23 -1.25
N ILE A 75 3.78 -10.20 -0.51
CA ILE A 75 4.18 -10.33 0.90
C ILE A 75 3.00 -10.83 1.72
N PHE A 76 1.81 -10.25 1.50
CA PHE A 76 0.61 -10.59 2.25
C PHE A 76 0.14 -12.02 2.00
N TYR A 77 0.35 -12.55 0.79
CA TYR A 77 0.12 -13.97 0.47
C TYR A 77 1.04 -14.93 1.25
N ARG A 78 2.20 -14.43 1.71
CA ARG A 78 3.23 -15.22 2.39
C ARG A 78 3.15 -15.14 3.93
N ILE A 79 2.19 -14.36 4.44
CA ILE A 79 1.84 -14.25 5.87
C ILE A 79 0.77 -15.30 6.18
#